data_AF-A0A3L7PG81-F1
#
_entry.id   AF-A0A3L7PG81-F1
#
_cell.length_a   1.000
_cell.length_b   1.000
_cell.length_c   1.000
_cell.angle_alpha   90.00
_cell.angle_beta   90.00
_cell.angle_gamma   90.00
#
_symmetry.space_group_name_H-M   'P 1'
#
loop_
_entity.id
_entity.type
_entity.pdbx_description
1 polymer ?
#
loop_
_entity_poly.entity_id
_entity_poly.type
_entity_poly.pdbx_seq_one_letter_code
_entity_poly.pdbx_strand_id
1 'polypeptide(L)'
;MQPGNIVAAAGRMQEAMEQLQIKWGATRDHWNDSMAERFEDQRIRPMLEQINTALPALSQMAQALQQALIQCGEPGERAGL
;
A
#
# COMPACT_ATOMS: atom_id res chain seq x y z
N MET A 1 -11.43 -10.68 -8.39
CA MET A 1 -10.16 -9.98 -8.10
C MET A 1 -9.11 -11.04 -7.78
N GLN A 2 -7.98 -11.07 -8.48
CA GLN A 2 -6.89 -12.00 -8.15
C GLN A 2 -6.04 -11.42 -7.01
N PRO A 3 -5.72 -12.19 -5.95
CA PRO A 3 -4.88 -11.70 -4.84
C PRO A 3 -3.54 -11.13 -5.31
N GLY A 4 -2.94 -11.72 -6.35
CA GLY A 4 -1.69 -11.24 -6.96
C GLY A 4 -1.78 -9.80 -7.49
N ASN A 5 -2.95 -9.36 -7.97
CA ASN A 5 -3.13 -7.97 -8.43
C ASN A 5 -3.13 -6.97 -7.28
N ILE A 6 -3.62 -7.37 -6.09
CA ILE A 6 -3.64 -6.52 -4.89
C ILE A 6 -2.21 -6.35 -4.36
N VAL A 7 -1.45 -7.45 -4.28
CA VAL A 7 -0.04 -7.40 -3.86
C VAL A 7 0.79 -6.54 -4.81
N ALA A 8 0.64 -6.73 -6.12
CA ALA A 8 1.35 -5.92 -7.11
C ALA A 8 0.96 -4.43 -7.05
N ALA A 9 -0.32 -4.12 -6.81
CA ALA A 9 -0.78 -2.75 -6.63
C ALA A 9 -0.23 -2.10 -5.36
N ALA A 10 -0.17 -2.84 -4.25
CA ALA A 10 0.44 -2.37 -3.00
C ALA A 10 1.94 -2.08 -3.16
N GLY A 11 2.67 -2.95 -3.88
CA GLY A 11 4.08 -2.72 -4.18
C GLY A 11 4.33 -1.45 -4.99
N ARG A 12 3.53 -1.21 -6.05
CA ARG A 12 3.62 0.06 -6.82
C ARG A 12 3.27 1.29 -5.98
N MET A 13 2.36 1.16 -5.02
CA MET A 13 2.00 2.24 -4.11
C MET A 13 3.15 2.56 -3.13
N GLN A 14 3.85 1.54 -2.63
CA GLN A 14 5.07 1.72 -1.84
C GLN A 14 6.16 2.44 -2.63
N GLU A 15 6.44 1.98 -3.84
CA GLU A 15 7.46 2.59 -4.71
C GLU A 15 7.13 4.06 -5.00
N ALA A 16 5.87 4.36 -5.32
CA ALA A 16 5.44 5.74 -5.55
C ALA A 16 5.57 6.62 -4.28
N MET A 17 5.31 6.06 -3.10
CA MET A 17 5.48 6.76 -1.82
C MET A 17 6.94 7.07 -1.52
N GLU A 18 7.86 6.15 -1.79
CA GLU A 18 9.30 6.36 -1.65
C GLU A 18 9.79 7.43 -2.62
N GLN A 19 9.38 7.35 -3.89
CA GLN A 19 9.73 8.36 -4.90
C GLN A 19 9.21 9.75 -4.53
N LEU A 20 8.02 9.85 -3.96
CA LEU A 20 7.48 11.12 -3.46
C LEU A 20 8.37 11.71 -2.37
N GLN A 21 8.79 10.91 -1.38
CA GLN A 21 9.65 11.37 -0.29
C GLN A 21 11.00 11.85 -0.79
N ILE A 22 11.63 11.11 -1.71
CA ILE A 22 12.91 11.50 -2.33
C ILE A 22 12.76 12.85 -3.06
N LYS A 23 11.73 12.98 -3.89
CA LYS A 23 11.48 14.22 -4.65
C LYS A 23 11.10 15.39 -3.76
N TRP A 24 10.37 15.14 -2.68
CA TRP A 24 10.05 16.17 -1.69
C TRP A 24 11.33 16.67 -0.99
N GLY A 25 12.22 15.76 -0.58
CA GLY A 25 13.54 16.11 -0.02
C GLY A 25 14.37 16.99 -0.97
N ALA A 26 14.50 16.60 -2.24
CA ALA A 26 15.21 17.40 -3.23
C ALA A 26 14.54 18.78 -3.51
N THR A 27 13.21 18.84 -3.39
CA THR A 27 12.47 20.11 -3.51
C THR A 27 12.76 21.00 -2.30
N ARG A 28 12.80 20.42 -1.09
CA ARG A 28 13.10 21.11 0.17
C ARG A 28 14.49 21.75 0.21
N ASP A 29 15.45 21.21 -0.54
CA ASP A 29 16.78 21.80 -0.68
C ASP A 29 16.75 23.20 -1.31
N HIS A 30 15.75 23.47 -2.15
CA HIS A 30 15.60 24.73 -2.90
C HIS A 30 14.41 25.56 -2.43
N TRP A 31 13.37 24.92 -1.89
CA TRP A 31 12.14 25.53 -1.43
C TRP A 31 11.99 25.32 0.08
N ASN A 32 12.48 26.28 0.85
CA ASN A 32 12.60 26.18 2.30
C ASN A 32 11.81 27.23 3.11
N ASP A 33 10.86 27.92 2.48
CA ASP A 33 10.04 28.94 3.13
C ASP A 33 8.87 28.36 3.95
N SER A 34 8.12 29.27 4.59
CA SER A 34 6.91 28.93 5.36
C SER A 34 5.80 28.28 4.53
N MET A 35 5.77 28.48 3.20
CA MET A 35 4.80 27.82 2.33
C MET A 35 5.18 26.37 2.10
N ALA A 36 6.48 26.07 1.95
CA ALA A 36 6.98 24.71 1.84
C ALA A 36 6.67 23.90 3.12
N GLU A 37 6.88 24.48 4.31
CA GLU A 37 6.50 23.86 5.59
C GLU A 37 5.00 23.57 5.64
N ARG A 38 4.18 24.56 5.29
CA ARG A 38 2.72 24.42 5.25
C ARG A 38 2.28 23.34 4.26
N PHE A 39 2.94 23.24 3.11
CA PHE A 39 2.65 22.20 2.12
C PHE A 39 3.00 20.80 2.64
N GLU A 40 4.15 20.65 3.30
CA GLU A 40 4.53 19.39 3.93
C GLU A 40 3.48 18.94 4.94
N ASP A 41 3.11 19.82 5.87
CA ASP A 41 2.19 19.51 6.96
C ASP A 41 0.76 19.27 6.47
N GLN A 42 0.30 20.02 5.45
CA GLN A 42 -1.09 19.95 5.01
C GLN A 42 -1.33 18.98 3.86
N ARG A 43 -0.28 18.46 3.21
CA ARG A 43 -0.42 17.60 2.02
C ARG A 43 0.46 16.36 2.09
N ILE A 44 1.76 16.54 2.30
CA ILE A 44 2.71 15.42 2.24
C ILE A 44 2.51 14.48 3.43
N ARG A 45 2.61 14.98 4.67
CA ARG A 45 2.49 14.14 5.88
C ARG A 45 1.15 13.40 5.97
N PRO A 46 -0.02 14.06 5.79
CA PRO A 46 -1.30 13.36 5.87
C PRO A 46 -1.46 12.29 4.79
N MET A 47 -0.90 12.51 3.59
CA MET A 47 -0.93 11.51 2.52
C MET A 47 -0.06 10.30 2.85
N LEU A 48 1.16 10.53 3.37
CA LEU A 48 2.04 9.44 3.80
C LEU A 48 1.42 8.60 4.92
N GLU A 49 0.79 9.23 5.91
CA GLU A 49 0.07 8.54 6.99
C GLU A 49 -1.07 7.66 6.46
N GLN A 50 -1.86 8.17 5.51
CA GLN A 50 -2.94 7.41 4.88
C GLN A 50 -2.41 6.21 4.10
N ILE A 51 -1.32 6.37 3.35
CA ILE A 51 -0.70 5.27 2.60
C ILE A 51 -0.12 4.23 3.56
N ASN A 52 0.59 4.65 4.61
CA ASN A 52 1.13 3.76 5.64
C ASN A 52 0.03 2.98 6.38
N THR A 53 -1.18 3.54 6.48
CA THR A 53 -2.34 2.85 7.05
C THR A 53 -2.97 1.87 6.04
N ALA A 54 -3.02 2.25 4.76
CA ALA A 54 -3.66 1.46 3.71
C ALA A 54 -2.85 0.21 3.32
N LEU A 55 -1.51 0.30 3.27
CA LEU A 55 -0.65 -0.79 2.82
C LEU A 55 -0.81 -2.09 3.65
N PRO A 56 -0.79 -2.06 4.99
CA PRO A 56 -1.05 -3.24 5.80
C PRO A 56 -2.45 -3.83 5.56
N ALA A 57 -3.46 -2.98 5.36
CA ALA A 57 -4.83 -3.43 5.09
C ALA A 57 -4.91 -4.16 3.74
N LEU A 58 -4.23 -3.66 2.71
CA LEU A 58 -4.12 -4.33 1.40
C LEU A 58 -3.42 -5.68 1.51
N SER A 59 -2.36 -5.78 2.31
CA SER A 59 -1.67 -7.06 2.57
C SER A 59 -2.59 -8.07 3.27
N GLN A 60 -3.34 -7.64 4.29
CA GLN A 60 -4.30 -8.49 4.99
C GLN A 60 -5.42 -8.96 4.05
N MET A 61 -5.95 -8.08 3.21
CA MET A 61 -6.96 -8.43 2.20
C MET A 61 -6.44 -9.49 1.21
N ALA A 62 -5.21 -9.32 0.72
CA ALA A 62 -4.60 -10.29 -0.19
C ALA A 62 -4.46 -11.68 0.46
N GLN A 63 -4.03 -11.74 1.72
CA GLN A 63 -3.93 -12.98 2.49
C GLN A 63 -5.29 -13.63 2.71
N ALA A 64 -6.30 -12.86 3.12
CA ALA A 64 -7.66 -13.36 3.33
C ALA A 64 -8.25 -13.96 2.05
N LEU A 65 -8.07 -13.30 0.91
CA LEU A 65 -8.52 -13.81 -0.39
C LEU A 65 -7.75 -15.07 -0.82
N GLN A 66 -6.44 -15.13 -0.56
CA GLN A 66 -5.66 -16.34 -0.84
C GLN A 66 -6.14 -17.53 0.01
N GLN A 67 -6.43 -17.32 1.29
CA GLN A 67 -6.97 -18.36 2.17
C GLN A 67 -8.35 -18.83 1.71
N ALA A 68 -9.23 -17.89 1.32
CA ALA A 68 -10.56 -18.24 0.78
C ALA A 68 -10.45 -19.07 -0.51
N LEU A 69 -9.51 -18.75 -1.40
CA LEU A 69 -9.28 -19.52 -2.62
C LEU A 69 -8.79 -20.94 -2.33
N ILE A 70 -7.93 -21.12 -1.32
CA ILE A 70 -7.47 -22.44 -0.89
C ILE A 70 -8.65 -23.25 -0.34
N GLN A 71 -9.41 -22.68 0.60
CA GLN A 71 -10.53 -23.37 1.26
C GLN A 71 -11.67 -23.72 0.30
N CYS A 72 -12.00 -22.84 -0.67
CA CYS A 72 -13.01 -23.13 -1.68
C CYS A 72 -12.50 -24.01 -2.84
N GLY A 73 -11.17 -24.08 -3.02
CA GLY A 73 -10.50 -24.89 -4.04
C GLY A 73 -10.22 -26.33 -3.60
N GLU A 74 -10.51 -26.70 -2.35
CA GLU A 74 -10.47 -28.08 -1.83
C GLU A 74 -11.88 -28.70 -1.80
N PRO A 75 -12.42 -29.22 -2.91
CA PRO A 75 -13.61 -30.06 -2.87
C PRO A 75 -13.24 -31.47 -2.39
N GLY A 76 -13.56 -31.80 -1.14
CA GLY A 76 -14.16 -33.09 -0.76
C GLY A 76 -13.50 -34.43 -1.14
N GLU A 77 -12.25 -34.52 -1.62
CA GLU A 77 -11.67 -35.80 -2.10
C GLU A 77 -11.22 -36.76 -0.98
N ARG A 78 -11.66 -36.53 0.27
CA ARG A 78 -11.35 -37.38 1.43
C ARG A 78 -12.55 -37.69 2.33
N ALA A 79 -13.78 -37.57 1.83
CA ALA A 79 -14.98 -38.04 2.54
C ALA A 79 -15.66 -39.16 1.74
N GLY A 80 -15.14 -40.38 1.87
CA GLY A 80 -15.74 -41.58 1.26
C GLY A 80 -14.79 -42.76 1.18
N LEU A 81 -14.23 -43.16 2.34
CA LEU A 81 -13.89 -44.56 2.60
C LEU A 81 -15.18 -45.37 2.70
#